data_AF-A0A1H5EBS5-F1
#
_entry.id   AF-A0A1H5EBS5-F1
#
_cell.length_a   1.000
_cell.length_b   1.000
_cell.length_c   1.000
_cell.angle_alpha   90.00
_cell.angle_beta   90.00
_cell.angle_gamma   90.00
#
_symmetry.space_group_name_H-M   'P 1'
#
loop_
_entity.id
_entity.type
_entity.pdbx_description
1 polymer ?
#
loop_
_entity_poly.entity_id
_entity_poly.type
_entity_poly.pdbx_seq_one_letter_code
_entity_poly.pdbx_strand_id
1 'polypeptide(L)'
;MTGREDEPDGAGSSEEGTAPEDNASESHDFDPQAFDAAFAEAFGEAVEPERTFRATGDSAAEPEPAPAGAGPESPTDEPAPRRVVAVVLTPIASAPALAGLCAIAKLDADIVPTRSGALAVRVIETAADDPSELLGGEPAEATELATVLSRTAKAGVVLLTARLGQGDEGLTGRISGRQFTAGASGEEVAAGLILAHADDVVEQILLGVTQPQDAPGRLAPKELGRWQAARLLGKATRRKRP
;
A
#
# COMPACT_ATOMS: atom_id res chain seq x y z
N MET A 1 -5.23 -85.03 -6.39
CA MET A 1 -4.83 -85.73 -5.16
C MET A 1 -4.22 -84.69 -4.24
N THR A 2 -5.01 -84.22 -3.27
CA THR A 2 -4.85 -84.48 -1.81
C THR A 2 -3.90 -83.45 -1.21
N GLY A 3 -4.17 -82.67 -0.16
CA GLY A 3 -5.23 -82.56 0.87
C GLY A 3 -4.67 -81.46 1.81
N ARG A 4 -5.40 -80.41 2.19
CA ARG A 4 -6.27 -80.27 3.38
C ARG A 4 -5.85 -81.13 4.59
N GLU A 5 -5.66 -80.44 5.72
CA GLU A 5 -5.79 -80.79 7.16
C GLU A 5 -4.86 -79.82 7.93
N ASP A 6 -5.17 -79.17 9.05
CA ASP A 6 -6.38 -79.09 9.86
C ASP A 6 -6.28 -77.90 10.85
N GLU A 7 -7.44 -77.52 11.40
CA GLU A 7 -7.84 -76.53 12.43
C GLU A 7 -7.17 -76.81 13.83
N PRO A 8 -7.40 -76.10 14.99
CA PRO A 8 -8.62 -75.38 15.35
C PRO A 8 -8.61 -74.16 16.32
N ASP A 9 -9.81 -73.55 16.37
CA ASP A 9 -10.59 -72.97 17.48
C ASP A 9 -10.04 -71.92 18.47
N GLY A 10 -10.81 -70.83 18.57
CA GLY A 10 -10.80 -69.88 19.68
C GLY A 10 -11.89 -68.82 19.55
N ALA A 11 -13.03 -69.03 20.21
CA ALA A 11 -14.26 -68.24 20.15
C ALA A 11 -14.20 -66.90 20.91
N GLY A 12 -15.04 -65.95 20.46
CA GLY A 12 -15.83 -65.08 21.34
C GLY A 12 -15.48 -63.58 21.36
N SER A 13 -16.30 -62.75 20.70
CA SER A 13 -17.25 -61.82 21.36
C SER A 13 -17.63 -60.66 20.43
N SER A 14 -18.94 -60.44 20.33
CA SER A 14 -19.64 -59.40 19.58
C SER A 14 -19.42 -58.01 20.17
N GLU A 15 -19.18 -56.99 19.35
CA GLU A 15 -19.64 -55.62 19.63
C GLU A 15 -20.07 -54.94 18.31
N GLU A 16 -21.34 -54.56 18.27
CA GLU A 16 -21.94 -53.58 17.35
C GLU A 16 -21.23 -52.22 17.47
N GLY A 17 -21.15 -51.46 16.37
CA GLY A 17 -20.71 -50.08 16.46
C GLY A 17 -20.47 -49.39 15.12
N THR A 18 -21.56 -48.98 14.48
CA THR A 18 -21.74 -47.71 13.75
C THR A 18 -20.75 -47.36 12.63
N ALA A 19 -21.27 -47.40 11.40
CA ALA A 19 -20.69 -46.79 10.20
C ALA A 19 -20.33 -45.31 10.43
N PRO A 20 -19.20 -44.79 9.90
CA PRO A 20 -18.97 -43.36 9.89
C PRO A 20 -19.95 -42.72 8.90
N GLU A 21 -20.92 -42.01 9.47
CA GLU A 21 -21.87 -41.17 8.77
C GLU A 21 -21.15 -40.07 7.96
N ASP A 22 -21.71 -39.82 6.79
CA ASP A 22 -21.63 -38.60 5.99
C ASP A 22 -20.99 -37.41 6.72
N ASN A 23 -19.76 -37.07 6.33
CA ASN A 23 -19.22 -35.75 6.58
C ASN A 23 -19.90 -34.77 5.62
N ALA A 24 -21.15 -34.46 5.94
CA ALA A 24 -21.93 -33.42 5.31
C ALA A 24 -21.13 -32.12 5.41
N SER A 25 -20.88 -31.54 4.26
CA SER A 25 -20.36 -30.19 4.10
C SER A 25 -21.22 -29.21 4.89
N GLU A 26 -20.77 -28.82 6.08
CA GLU A 26 -21.24 -27.59 6.73
C GLU A 26 -20.71 -26.41 5.91
N SER A 27 -21.44 -26.08 4.85
CA SER A 27 -21.43 -24.74 4.31
C SER A 27 -21.98 -23.83 5.40
N HIS A 28 -21.08 -23.27 6.21
CA HIS A 28 -21.38 -22.10 7.02
C HIS A 28 -21.87 -21.01 6.07
N ASP A 29 -23.18 -20.82 6.04
CA ASP A 29 -23.78 -19.71 5.32
C ASP A 29 -23.29 -18.44 6.02
N PHE A 30 -22.44 -17.69 5.33
CA PHE A 30 -21.84 -16.48 5.87
C PHE A 30 -22.96 -15.47 6.05
N ASP A 31 -23.28 -15.11 7.30
CA ASP A 31 -24.25 -14.07 7.62
C ASP A 31 -23.55 -12.70 7.61
N PRO A 32 -23.73 -11.88 6.55
CA PRO A 32 -23.12 -10.57 6.45
C PRO A 32 -23.67 -9.59 7.49
N GLN A 33 -24.92 -9.75 7.93
CA GLN A 33 -25.55 -8.82 8.88
C GLN A 33 -25.01 -9.03 10.29
N ALA A 34 -24.79 -10.29 10.70
CA ALA A 34 -24.13 -10.60 11.96
C ALA A 34 -22.69 -10.06 12.01
N PHE A 35 -21.99 -10.08 10.87
CA PHE A 35 -20.64 -9.53 10.77
C PHE A 35 -20.63 -7.99 10.82
N ASP A 36 -21.52 -7.32 10.10
CA ASP A 36 -21.60 -5.85 10.11
C ASP A 36 -22.00 -5.32 11.50
N ALA A 37 -22.88 -6.03 12.20
CA ALA A 37 -23.24 -5.72 13.59
C ALA A 37 -22.05 -5.87 14.54
N ALA A 38 -21.29 -6.97 14.44
CA ALA A 38 -20.10 -7.19 15.27
C ALA A 38 -18.98 -6.18 14.98
N PHE A 39 -18.87 -5.72 13.73
CA PHE A 39 -17.93 -4.67 13.32
C PHE A 39 -18.32 -3.30 13.89
N ALA A 40 -19.60 -2.92 13.79
CA ALA A 40 -20.12 -1.67 14.35
C ALA A 40 -20.02 -1.62 15.88
N GLU A 41 -20.23 -2.76 16.56
CA GLU A 41 -20.06 -2.88 18.01
C GLU A 41 -18.60 -2.67 18.43
N ALA A 42 -17.65 -3.20 17.67
CA ALA A 42 -16.22 -3.15 18.02
C ALA A 42 -15.53 -1.85 17.62
N PHE A 43 -16.00 -1.16 16.58
CA PHE A 43 -15.29 -0.02 15.97
C PHE A 43 -16.15 1.24 15.74
N GLY A 44 -17.43 1.22 16.14
CA GLY A 44 -18.38 2.31 15.89
C GLY A 44 -19.04 2.22 14.50
N GLU A 45 -20.23 2.81 14.39
CA GLU A 45 -21.02 2.79 13.15
C GLU A 45 -20.30 3.54 12.02
N ALA A 46 -20.26 2.94 10.82
CA ALA A 46 -19.73 3.61 9.64
C ALA A 46 -20.66 4.77 9.27
N VAL A 47 -20.31 5.97 9.70
CA VAL A 47 -21.00 7.20 9.31
C VAL A 47 -20.68 7.46 7.84
N GLU A 48 -21.66 7.18 6.98
CA GLU A 48 -21.66 7.65 5.58
C GLU A 48 -21.41 9.18 5.59
N PRO A 49 -20.35 9.69 4.95
CA PRO A 49 -20.11 11.13 4.96
C PRO A 49 -21.19 11.82 4.13
N GLU A 50 -22.06 12.57 4.81
CA GLU A 50 -22.99 13.48 4.18
C GLU A 50 -22.23 14.45 3.25
N ARG A 51 -22.52 14.36 1.96
CA ARG A 51 -22.11 15.37 0.97
C ARG A 51 -22.89 16.66 1.24
N THR A 52 -22.38 17.51 2.12
CA THR A 52 -22.86 18.89 2.22
C THR A 52 -22.04 19.80 1.31
N PHE A 53 -22.60 20.07 0.13
CA PHE A 53 -22.24 21.23 -0.69
C PHE A 53 -22.56 22.50 0.11
N ARG A 54 -21.57 23.35 0.36
CA ARG A 54 -21.79 24.72 0.83
C ARG A 54 -21.59 25.67 -0.35
N ALA A 55 -22.71 26.18 -0.85
CA ALA A 55 -22.75 27.34 -1.71
C ALA A 55 -22.92 28.62 -0.87
N THR A 56 -22.44 29.72 -1.44
CA THR A 56 -22.66 31.14 -1.11
C THR A 56 -21.71 31.80 -0.11
N GLY A 57 -21.14 32.93 -0.57
CA GLY A 57 -20.43 33.88 0.26
C GLY A 57 -19.41 34.72 -0.50
N ASP A 58 -19.83 35.42 -1.55
CA ASP A 58 -19.08 36.52 -2.16
C ASP A 58 -18.74 37.58 -1.09
N SER A 59 -17.46 37.88 -0.93
CA SER A 59 -17.00 39.10 -0.27
C SER A 59 -15.66 39.49 -0.86
N ALA A 60 -15.72 40.21 -1.97
CA ALA A 60 -14.64 41.04 -2.46
C ALA A 60 -14.18 42.03 -1.36
N ALA A 61 -12.90 41.96 -1.01
CA ALA A 61 -12.19 43.04 -0.35
C ALA A 61 -10.84 43.17 -1.05
N GLU A 62 -10.68 44.25 -1.81
CA GLU A 62 -9.43 44.65 -2.45
C GLU A 62 -8.40 45.13 -1.41
N PRO A 63 -7.08 45.03 -1.72
CA PRO A 63 -6.00 45.22 -0.75
C PRO A 63 -5.55 46.69 -0.68
N GLU A 64 -5.34 47.20 0.53
CA GLU A 64 -4.69 48.49 0.79
C GLU A 64 -3.20 48.28 1.18
N PRO A 65 -2.30 49.21 0.82
CA PRO A 65 -0.87 48.96 0.64
C PRO A 65 -0.02 49.06 1.92
N ALA A 66 1.14 48.39 1.84
CA ALA A 66 2.16 48.23 2.88
C ALA A 66 2.79 49.53 3.42
N PRO A 67 3.23 49.56 4.69
CA PRO A 67 4.34 50.40 5.10
C PRO A 67 5.68 49.67 4.86
N ALA A 68 6.54 50.33 4.11
CA ALA A 68 7.94 49.98 3.97
C ALA A 68 8.70 50.22 5.29
N GLY A 69 9.63 49.31 5.61
CA GLY A 69 10.77 49.61 6.48
C GLY A 69 10.87 48.79 7.76
N ALA A 70 11.40 47.58 7.65
CA ALA A 70 12.29 46.99 8.65
C ALA A 70 13.37 46.21 7.86
N GLY A 71 14.64 46.32 8.28
CA GLY A 71 15.81 45.89 7.51
C GLY A 71 15.88 44.38 7.26
N PRO A 72 16.93 43.89 6.56
CA PRO A 72 17.10 42.46 6.36
C PRO A 72 17.37 41.80 7.72
N GLU A 73 16.32 41.29 8.33
CA GLU A 73 16.38 40.26 9.34
C GLU A 73 16.99 39.03 8.65
N SER A 74 18.24 38.73 9.01
CA SER A 74 18.97 37.56 8.53
C SER A 74 18.05 36.34 8.63
N PRO A 75 17.88 35.53 7.57
CA PRO A 75 17.09 34.32 7.67
C PRO A 75 17.71 33.48 8.78
N THR A 76 16.89 33.10 9.76
CA THR A 76 17.25 32.02 10.66
C THR A 76 17.44 30.81 9.78
N ASP A 77 18.70 30.38 9.61
CA ASP A 77 19.13 29.24 8.80
C ASP A 77 18.72 27.93 9.50
N GLU A 78 17.47 27.85 9.96
CA GLU A 78 16.85 26.60 10.36
C GLU A 78 16.57 25.85 9.06
N PRO A 79 17.26 24.73 8.81
CA PRO A 79 17.09 24.03 7.56
C PRO A 79 15.66 23.50 7.49
N ALA A 80 14.92 23.98 6.49
CA ALA A 80 13.53 23.59 6.29
C ALA A 80 13.42 22.06 6.16
N PRO A 81 12.41 21.42 6.79
CA PRO A 81 12.27 19.97 6.78
C PRO A 81 12.16 19.46 5.34
N ARG A 82 13.09 18.58 4.96
CA ARG A 82 13.08 17.92 3.65
C ARG A 82 12.35 16.60 3.77
N ARG A 83 11.51 16.31 2.79
CA ARG A 83 10.78 15.05 2.70
C ARG A 83 11.13 14.34 1.41
N VAL A 84 11.26 13.03 1.50
CA VAL A 84 11.39 12.17 0.34
C VAL A 84 10.11 11.38 0.15
N VAL A 85 9.44 11.57 -0.98
CA VAL A 85 8.29 10.76 -1.36
C VAL A 85 8.79 9.66 -2.28
N ALA A 86 8.69 8.41 -1.83
CA ALA A 86 9.03 7.23 -2.61
C ALA A 86 7.76 6.58 -3.17
N VAL A 87 7.69 6.41 -4.49
CA VAL A 87 6.58 5.75 -5.19
C VAL A 87 7.13 4.54 -5.94
N VAL A 88 6.58 3.35 -5.66
CA VAL A 88 6.91 2.13 -6.39
C VAL A 88 5.80 1.80 -7.38
N LEU A 89 6.12 1.94 -8.67
CA LEU A 89 5.29 1.51 -9.78
C LEU A 89 5.48 0.01 -9.98
N THR A 90 4.38 -0.75 -9.95
CA THR A 90 4.40 -2.21 -9.97
C THR A 90 3.42 -2.79 -10.98
N PRO A 91 3.77 -3.91 -11.64
CA PRO A 91 2.83 -4.69 -12.45
C PRO A 91 1.64 -5.30 -11.67
N ILE A 92 1.64 -5.22 -10.34
CA ILE A 92 0.57 -5.71 -9.49
C ILE A 92 -0.60 -4.72 -9.55
N ALA A 93 -1.44 -4.85 -10.57
CA ALA A 93 -2.52 -3.90 -10.84
C ALA A 93 -3.64 -3.86 -9.77
N SER A 94 -3.76 -4.89 -8.93
CA SER A 94 -4.81 -4.95 -7.90
C SER A 94 -4.33 -4.31 -6.60
N ALA A 95 -4.88 -3.14 -6.25
CA ALA A 95 -4.60 -2.46 -4.98
C ALA A 95 -4.84 -3.36 -3.74
N PRO A 96 -5.94 -4.14 -3.64
CA PRO A 96 -6.11 -5.12 -2.56
C PRO A 96 -5.01 -6.19 -2.50
N ALA A 97 -4.54 -6.69 -3.65
CA ALA A 97 -3.46 -7.68 -3.69
C ALA A 97 -2.15 -7.08 -3.19
N LEU A 98 -1.83 -5.87 -3.68
CA LEU A 98 -0.63 -5.15 -3.30
C LEU A 98 -0.65 -4.81 -1.80
N ALA A 99 -1.80 -4.37 -1.27
CA ALA A 99 -1.97 -4.12 0.16
C ALA A 99 -1.82 -5.39 1.00
N GLY A 100 -2.40 -6.51 0.57
CA GLY A 100 -2.21 -7.81 1.23
C GLY A 100 -0.75 -8.25 1.24
N LEU A 101 -0.02 -8.08 0.12
CA LEU A 101 1.40 -8.39 0.03
C LEU A 101 2.24 -7.50 0.95
N CYS A 102 2.01 -6.19 0.94
CA CYS A 102 2.70 -5.25 1.81
C CYS A 102 2.44 -5.56 3.29
N ALA A 103 1.21 -5.92 3.66
CA ALA A 103 0.87 -6.28 5.04
C ALA A 103 1.59 -7.56 5.49
N ILE A 104 1.63 -8.60 4.63
CA ILE A 104 2.34 -9.85 4.92
C ILE A 104 3.85 -9.61 5.06
N ALA A 105 4.41 -8.77 4.17
CA ALA A 105 5.81 -8.39 4.20
C ALA A 105 6.16 -7.33 5.26
N LYS A 106 5.16 -6.83 6.01
CA LYS A 106 5.29 -5.76 7.02
C LYS A 106 5.91 -4.47 6.46
N LEU A 107 5.60 -4.18 5.20
CA LEU A 107 6.07 -2.97 4.54
C LEU A 107 5.23 -1.77 4.97
N ASP A 108 5.93 -0.70 5.31
CA ASP A 108 5.34 0.60 5.60
C ASP A 108 5.12 1.38 4.31
N ALA A 109 3.92 1.27 3.74
CA ALA A 109 3.56 2.01 2.54
C ALA A 109 2.06 2.15 2.42
N ASP A 110 1.59 3.32 1.96
CA ASP A 110 0.21 3.51 1.52
C ASP A 110 0.03 2.91 0.13
N ILE A 111 -1.07 2.18 -0.07
CA ILE A 111 -1.40 1.62 -1.38
C ILE A 111 -2.47 2.46 -2.03
N VAL A 112 -2.13 3.02 -3.18
CA VAL A 112 -3.02 3.92 -3.92
C VAL A 112 -3.46 3.23 -5.21
N PRO A 113 -4.77 3.01 -5.41
CA PRO A 113 -5.29 2.54 -6.69
C PRO A 113 -5.14 3.65 -7.74
N THR A 114 -4.84 3.26 -8.97
CA THR A 114 -4.72 4.19 -10.09
C THR A 114 -5.51 3.67 -11.28
N ARG A 115 -5.67 4.48 -12.33
CA ARG A 115 -6.37 4.04 -13.55
C ARG A 115 -5.62 2.90 -14.24
N SER A 116 -4.29 2.95 -14.22
CA SER A 116 -3.39 1.98 -14.84
C SER A 116 -3.03 0.80 -13.93
N GLY A 117 -3.47 0.79 -12.65
CA GLY A 117 -3.26 -0.31 -11.73
C GLY A 117 -3.25 0.12 -10.26
N ALA A 118 -2.12 -0.10 -9.59
CA ALA A 118 -1.91 0.30 -8.20
C ALA A 118 -0.42 0.56 -7.97
N LEU A 119 -0.13 1.41 -6.98
CA LEU A 119 1.22 1.75 -6.57
C LEU A 119 1.35 1.73 -5.05
N ALA A 120 2.60 1.63 -4.57
CA ALA A 120 2.93 1.75 -3.16
C ALA A 120 3.68 3.06 -2.92
N VAL A 121 3.28 3.83 -1.92
CA VAL A 121 3.89 5.12 -1.56
C VAL A 121 4.44 5.05 -0.14
N ARG A 122 5.64 5.60 0.06
CA ARG A 122 6.18 5.84 1.39
C ARG A 122 6.71 7.26 1.48
N VAL A 123 6.25 8.02 2.46
CA VAL A 123 6.84 9.31 2.82
C VAL A 123 7.91 9.06 3.85
N ILE A 124 9.10 9.59 3.60
CA ILE A 124 10.27 9.45 4.46
C ILE A 124 10.66 10.87 4.88
N GLU A 125 10.62 11.09 6.19
CA GLU A 125 11.10 12.34 6.78
C GLU A 125 12.62 12.30 6.83
N THR A 126 13.26 13.25 6.16
CA THR A 126 14.71 13.42 6.17
C THR A 126 15.06 14.45 7.23
N ALA A 127 16.09 14.16 8.02
CA ALA A 127 16.75 15.19 8.81
C ALA A 127 17.65 16.03 7.89
N ALA A 128 17.68 17.35 8.11
CA ALA A 128 18.45 18.30 7.30
C ALA A 128 19.93 17.94 7.11
N ASP A 129 20.51 17.21 8.07
CA ASP A 129 21.93 16.85 8.14
C ASP A 129 22.22 15.38 7.79
N ASP A 130 21.30 14.64 7.15
CA ASP A 130 21.57 13.24 6.78
C ASP A 130 22.68 13.17 5.69
N PRO A 131 23.88 12.62 6.01
CA PRO A 131 24.96 12.52 5.04
C PRO A 131 24.62 11.61 3.85
N SER A 132 23.63 10.73 3.98
CA SER A 132 23.19 9.85 2.89
C SER A 132 22.57 10.63 1.73
N GLU A 133 21.95 11.78 2.01
CA GLU A 133 21.42 12.66 0.97
C GLU A 133 22.54 13.32 0.16
N LEU A 134 23.64 13.68 0.82
CA LEU A 134 24.82 14.27 0.17
C LEU A 134 25.48 13.28 -0.79
N LEU A 135 25.34 11.98 -0.52
CA LEU A 135 25.86 10.91 -1.36
C LEU A 135 24.91 10.54 -2.53
N GLY A 136 23.75 11.19 -2.63
CA GLY A 136 22.84 11.08 -3.78
C GLY A 136 22.16 9.71 -3.94
N GLY A 137 22.25 8.83 -2.94
CA GLY A 137 21.64 7.50 -2.94
C GLY A 137 20.14 7.54 -2.63
N GLU A 138 19.42 6.49 -3.03
CA GLU A 138 18.01 6.34 -2.63
C GLU A 138 17.92 5.99 -1.14
N PRO A 139 16.93 6.55 -0.41
CA PRO A 139 16.72 6.20 1.00
C PRO A 139 16.63 4.68 1.20
N ALA A 140 17.11 4.20 2.34
CA ALA A 140 17.15 2.79 2.66
C ALA A 140 15.74 2.18 2.67
N GLU A 141 14.78 2.91 3.23
CA GLU A 141 13.36 2.58 3.33
C GLU A 141 12.68 2.44 1.97
N ALA A 142 13.04 3.31 1.03
CA ALA A 142 12.54 3.29 -0.34
C ALA A 142 13.12 2.09 -1.12
N THR A 143 14.42 1.85 -0.91
CA THR A 143 15.13 0.71 -1.51
C THR A 143 14.59 -0.62 -1.00
N GLU A 144 14.34 -0.75 0.30
CA GLU A 144 13.74 -1.95 0.92
C GLU A 144 12.37 -2.25 0.29
N LEU A 145 11.50 -1.23 0.20
CA LEU A 145 10.18 -1.36 -0.40
C LEU A 145 10.26 -1.90 -1.84
N ALA A 146 11.10 -1.30 -2.68
CA ALA A 146 11.28 -1.70 -4.06
C ALA A 146 11.93 -3.11 -4.20
N THR A 147 12.91 -3.42 -3.35
CA THR A 147 13.55 -4.74 -3.29
C THR A 147 12.55 -5.84 -2.93
N VAL A 148 11.69 -5.62 -1.93
CA VAL A 148 10.71 -6.64 -1.52
C VAL A 148 9.64 -6.83 -2.61
N LEU A 149 9.10 -5.75 -3.17
CA LEU A 149 8.07 -5.83 -4.21
C LEU A 149 8.59 -6.43 -5.52
N SER A 150 9.83 -6.11 -5.92
CA SER A 150 10.44 -6.66 -7.15
C SER A 150 10.71 -8.17 -7.11
N ARG A 151 10.77 -8.79 -5.93
CA ARG A 151 10.86 -10.27 -5.82
C ARG A 151 9.56 -10.98 -6.22
N THR A 152 8.44 -10.27 -6.13
CA THR A 152 7.12 -10.82 -6.45
C THR A 152 6.70 -10.48 -7.89
N ALA A 153 7.13 -9.32 -8.40
CA ALA A 153 6.84 -8.88 -9.76
C ALA A 153 7.87 -9.42 -10.77
N LYS A 154 7.45 -10.33 -11.66
CA LYS A 154 8.34 -10.96 -12.66
C LYS A 154 9.03 -9.96 -13.59
N ALA A 155 8.36 -8.86 -13.95
CA ALA A 155 8.91 -7.80 -14.80
C ALA A 155 9.74 -6.77 -14.01
N GLY A 156 9.89 -6.94 -12.70
CA GLY A 156 10.44 -5.94 -11.80
C GLY A 156 9.43 -4.84 -11.43
N VAL A 157 9.94 -3.80 -10.77
CA VAL A 157 9.23 -2.58 -10.38
C VAL A 157 10.10 -1.38 -10.69
N VAL A 158 9.51 -0.19 -10.69
CA VAL A 158 10.26 1.07 -10.76
C VAL A 158 10.03 1.86 -9.49
N LEU A 159 11.12 2.25 -8.83
CA LEU A 159 11.11 3.20 -7.74
C LEU A 159 11.29 4.62 -8.30
N LEU A 160 10.36 5.51 -8.01
CA LEU A 160 10.51 6.94 -8.18
C LEU A 160 10.70 7.58 -6.81
N THR A 161 11.65 8.51 -6.69
CA THR A 161 11.89 9.27 -5.46
C THR A 161 11.85 10.75 -5.75
N ALA A 162 10.94 11.47 -5.10
CA ALA A 162 10.88 12.92 -5.13
C ALA A 162 11.47 13.48 -3.84
N ARG A 163 12.62 14.15 -3.96
CA ARG A 163 13.20 14.93 -2.86
C ARG A 163 12.69 16.35 -2.98
N LEU A 164 11.81 16.75 -2.07
CA LEU A 164 11.15 18.04 -2.09
C LEU A 164 11.68 18.93 -0.96
N GLY A 165 11.91 20.20 -1.28
CA GLY A 165 12.29 21.26 -0.35
C GLY A 165 11.55 22.56 -0.67
N GLN A 166 11.75 23.57 0.16
CA GLN A 166 11.28 24.93 -0.08
C GLN A 166 12.48 25.79 -0.48
N GLY A 167 12.38 26.50 -1.59
CA GLY A 167 13.29 27.56 -1.98
C GLY A 167 12.57 28.92 -1.97
N ASP A 168 13.31 29.97 -2.27
CA ASP A 168 12.79 31.35 -2.23
C ASP A 168 11.61 31.59 -3.21
N GLU A 169 11.55 30.82 -4.30
CA GLU A 169 10.52 30.90 -5.33
C GLU A 169 9.44 29.80 -5.20
N GLY A 170 9.42 29.05 -4.09
CA GLY A 170 8.44 28.01 -3.78
C GLY A 170 9.01 26.59 -3.73
N LEU A 171 8.18 25.60 -4.08
CA LEU A 171 8.56 24.18 -4.00
C LEU A 171 9.69 23.88 -4.99
N THR A 172 10.83 23.43 -4.49
CA THR A 172 11.96 22.97 -5.30
C THR A 172 12.21 21.49 -5.04
N GLY A 173 12.79 20.79 -6.00
CA GLY A 173 13.07 19.38 -5.80
C GLY A 173 13.62 18.66 -7.02
N ARG A 174 13.99 17.41 -6.80
CA ARG A 174 14.45 16.49 -7.85
C ARG A 174 13.68 15.20 -7.76
N ILE A 175 13.25 14.69 -8.91
CA ILE A 175 12.68 13.36 -9.05
C ILE A 175 13.69 12.46 -9.74
N SER A 176 14.07 11.37 -9.09
CA SER A 176 14.87 10.27 -9.68
C SER A 176 14.02 9.03 -9.88
N GLY A 177 14.46 8.15 -10.78
CA GLY A 177 13.83 6.87 -11.01
C GLY A 177 14.86 5.75 -11.12
N ARG A 178 14.54 4.56 -10.60
CA ARG A 178 15.41 3.39 -10.68
C ARG A 178 14.62 2.11 -10.84
N GLN A 179 15.09 1.20 -11.69
CA GLN A 179 14.48 -0.12 -11.84
C GLN A 179 14.95 -1.07 -10.75
N PHE A 180 14.07 -1.96 -10.29
CA PHE A 180 14.39 -3.08 -9.41
C PHE A 180 13.83 -4.39 -9.96
N THR A 181 14.66 -5.42 -10.02
CA THR A 181 14.27 -6.74 -10.54
C THR A 181 14.79 -7.84 -9.64
N ALA A 182 13.91 -8.78 -9.24
CA ALA A 182 14.26 -9.91 -8.37
C ALA A 182 15.00 -9.52 -7.07
N GLY A 183 14.71 -8.32 -6.54
CA GLY A 183 15.34 -7.79 -5.33
C GLY A 183 16.65 -7.03 -5.53
N ALA A 184 17.17 -6.94 -6.76
CA ALA A 184 18.38 -6.19 -7.07
C ALA A 184 18.06 -4.83 -7.71
N SER A 185 18.85 -3.82 -7.36
CA SER A 185 18.84 -2.50 -7.99
C SER A 185 19.42 -2.59 -9.40
N GLY A 186 18.69 -2.05 -10.38
CA GLY A 186 19.09 -1.94 -11.77
C GLY A 186 19.48 -0.52 -12.17
N GLU A 187 19.25 -0.22 -13.44
CA GLU A 187 19.61 1.06 -14.07
C GLU A 187 18.74 2.23 -13.59
N GLU A 188 19.31 3.43 -13.67
CA GLU A 188 18.55 4.67 -13.50
C GLU A 188 17.64 4.86 -14.72
N VAL A 189 16.40 5.26 -14.45
CA VAL A 189 15.38 5.49 -15.49
C VAL A 189 15.01 6.96 -15.52
N ALA A 190 14.73 7.47 -16.72
CA ALA A 190 14.33 8.85 -16.91
C ALA A 190 12.94 9.12 -16.31
N ALA A 191 12.91 9.70 -15.11
CA ALA A 191 11.67 9.97 -14.38
C ALA A 191 10.66 10.78 -15.20
N GLY A 192 11.10 11.78 -15.96
CA GLY A 192 10.23 12.59 -16.83
C GLY A 192 9.48 11.78 -17.90
N LEU A 193 10.11 10.73 -18.47
CA LEU A 193 9.44 9.87 -19.45
C LEU A 193 8.41 8.95 -18.79
N ILE A 194 8.67 8.52 -17.56
CA ILE A 194 7.72 7.72 -16.78
C ILE A 194 6.52 8.56 -16.41
N LEU A 195 6.74 9.77 -15.91
CA LEU A 195 5.69 10.70 -15.52
C LEU A 195 4.81 11.12 -16.70
N ALA A 196 5.38 11.29 -17.90
CA ALA A 196 4.63 11.60 -19.12
C ALA A 196 3.55 10.55 -19.47
N HIS A 197 3.65 9.35 -18.93
CA HIS A 197 2.68 8.27 -19.12
C HIS A 197 2.03 7.78 -17.82
N ALA A 198 2.33 8.42 -16.69
CA ALA A 198 1.76 8.05 -15.40
C ALA A 198 0.32 8.60 -15.27
N ASP A 199 -0.46 8.00 -14.36
CA ASP A 199 -1.75 8.57 -13.99
C ASP A 199 -1.55 9.83 -13.14
N ASP A 200 -2.43 10.82 -13.24
CA ASP A 200 -2.32 12.13 -12.56
C ASP A 200 -2.02 12.03 -11.06
N VAL A 201 -2.60 11.03 -10.38
CA VAL A 201 -2.39 10.80 -8.93
C VAL A 201 -0.93 10.52 -8.59
N VAL A 202 -0.16 9.90 -9.50
CA VAL A 202 1.26 9.62 -9.31
C VAL A 202 2.07 10.92 -9.24
N GLU A 203 1.80 11.82 -10.18
CA GLU A 203 2.45 13.12 -10.25
C GLU A 203 2.05 13.99 -9.05
N GLN A 204 0.76 14.06 -8.74
CA GLN A 204 0.26 14.82 -7.59
C GLN A 204 0.88 14.36 -6.26
N ILE A 205 1.07 13.05 -6.08
CA ILE A 205 1.73 12.49 -4.90
C ILE A 205 3.22 12.83 -4.89
N LEU A 206 3.94 12.63 -6.00
CA LEU A 206 5.37 12.92 -6.07
C LEU A 206 5.69 14.40 -5.91
N LEU A 207 4.84 15.29 -6.40
CA LEU A 207 4.96 16.74 -6.22
C LEU A 207 4.45 17.21 -4.84
N GLY A 208 3.85 16.31 -4.05
CA GLY A 208 3.29 16.63 -2.73
C GLY A 208 2.08 17.55 -2.77
N VAL A 209 1.39 17.61 -3.91
CA VAL A 209 0.07 18.27 -4.07
C VAL A 209 -1.01 17.45 -3.36
N THR A 210 -0.93 16.12 -3.47
CA THR A 210 -1.80 15.18 -2.75
C THR A 210 -0.96 14.38 -1.78
N GLN A 211 -1.33 14.35 -0.51
CA GLN A 211 -0.68 13.46 0.44
C GLN A 211 -1.16 12.01 0.20
N PRO A 212 -0.33 10.99 0.41
CA PRO A 212 -0.72 9.61 0.13
C PRO A 212 -1.94 9.16 0.92
N GLN A 213 -2.09 9.62 2.18
CA GLN A 213 -3.25 9.31 3.01
C GLN A 213 -4.56 9.90 2.48
N ASP A 214 -4.49 10.99 1.70
CA ASP A 214 -5.65 11.68 1.14
C ASP A 214 -6.00 11.15 -0.27
N ALA A 215 -5.21 10.22 -0.81
CA ALA A 215 -5.41 9.69 -2.14
C ALA A 215 -6.71 8.86 -2.22
N PRO A 216 -7.53 9.03 -3.29
CA PRO A 216 -8.79 8.32 -3.42
C PRO A 216 -8.62 6.79 -3.38
N GLY A 217 -9.37 6.12 -2.49
CA GLY A 217 -9.33 4.66 -2.38
C GLY A 217 -8.04 4.09 -1.77
N ARG A 218 -7.25 4.94 -1.08
CA ARG A 218 -6.05 4.53 -0.33
C ARG A 218 -6.34 3.36 0.61
N LEU A 219 -5.42 2.41 0.64
CA LEU A 219 -5.40 1.29 1.58
C LEU A 219 -4.14 1.37 2.43
N ALA A 220 -4.27 1.04 3.72
CA ALA A 220 -3.19 1.04 4.69
C ALA A 220 -2.82 -0.38 5.11
N PRO A 221 -1.79 -1.01 4.52
CA PRO A 221 -1.39 -2.38 4.84
C PRO A 221 -1.09 -2.60 6.33
N LYS A 222 -0.53 -1.58 7.00
CA LYS A 222 -0.23 -1.62 8.44
C LYS A 222 -1.47 -1.73 9.33
N GLU A 223 -2.60 -1.23 8.86
CA GLU A 223 -3.88 -1.28 9.59
C GLU A 223 -4.61 -2.61 9.33
N LEU A 224 -4.12 -3.44 8.40
CA LEU A 224 -4.73 -4.73 8.07
C LEU A 224 -4.29 -5.83 9.05
N GLY A 225 -5.26 -6.51 9.65
CA GLY A 225 -5.01 -7.78 10.34
C GLY A 225 -4.50 -8.85 9.38
N ARG A 226 -3.70 -9.81 9.87
CA ARG A 226 -3.10 -10.89 9.06
C ARG A 226 -4.14 -11.67 8.25
N TRP A 227 -5.30 -11.96 8.85
CA TRP A 227 -6.39 -12.68 8.19
C TRP A 227 -7.04 -11.85 7.06
N GLN A 228 -7.22 -10.54 7.29
CA GLN A 228 -7.75 -9.62 6.29
C GLN A 228 -6.78 -9.47 5.10
N ALA A 229 -5.47 -9.37 5.36
CA ALA A 229 -4.45 -9.33 4.33
C ALA A 229 -4.48 -10.59 3.44
N ALA A 230 -4.55 -11.78 4.04
CA ALA A 230 -4.65 -13.05 3.32
C ALA A 230 -5.93 -13.12 2.46
N ARG A 231 -7.06 -12.64 2.99
CA ARG A 231 -8.34 -12.58 2.27
C ARG A 231 -8.30 -11.63 1.06
N LEU A 232 -7.67 -10.46 1.19
CA LEU A 232 -7.53 -9.52 0.07
C LEU A 232 -6.65 -10.10 -1.05
N LEU A 233 -5.55 -10.76 -0.69
CA LEU A 233 -4.69 -11.45 -1.64
C LEU A 233 -5.43 -12.58 -2.37
N GLY A 234 -6.20 -13.38 -1.63
CA GLY A 234 -7.01 -14.47 -2.21
C GLY A 234 -8.15 -14.00 -3.12
N LYS A 235 -8.79 -12.86 -2.83
CA LYS A 235 -9.84 -12.29 -3.69
C LYS A 235 -9.26 -11.78 -5.02
N ALA A 236 -8.07 -11.20 -4.99
CA ALA A 236 -7.44 -10.66 -6.19
C ALA A 236 -6.99 -11.75 -7.17
N THR A 237 -6.52 -12.91 -6.68
CA THR A 237 -6.15 -14.04 -7.55
C THR A 237 -7.38 -14.71 -8.17
N ARG A 238 -8.55 -14.66 -7.51
CA ARG A 238 -9.81 -15.22 -8.03
C ARG A 238 -10.43 -14.43 -9.17
N ARG A 239 -10.26 -13.10 -9.20
CA ARG A 239 -10.81 -12.24 -10.27
C ARG A 239 -10.09 -12.38 -11.62
N LYS A 240 -8.93 -13.05 -11.66
CA LYS A 240 -8.11 -13.23 -12.87
C LYS A 240 -8.32 -14.59 -13.56
N ARG A 241 -9.52 -15.17 -13.45
CA ARG A 241 -9.93 -16.33 -14.27
C ARG A 241 -10.91 -15.84 -15.35
N PRO A 242 -10.55 -15.91 -16.66
CA PRO A 242 -11.50 -15.72 -17.74
C PRO A 242 -12.52 -16.87 -17.78
#